data_AF-A0A920R3D6-F1
#
_entry.id   AF-A0A920R3D6-F1
#
_cell.length_a   1.000
_cell.length_b   1.000
_cell.length_c   1.000
_cell.angle_alpha   90.00
_cell.angle_beta   90.00
_cell.angle_gamma   90.00
#
_symmetry.space_group_name_H-M   'P 1'
#
loop_
_entity.id
_entity.type
_entity.pdbx_description
1 polymer ?
#
loop_
_entity_poly.entity_id
_entity_poly.type
_entity_poly.pdbx_seq_one_letter_code
_entity_poly.pdbx_strand_id
1 'polypeptide(L)' 'MEIRRQKKTIERNFRKNEILEAFGGGPLLGVKGLAIVGHGSSGVDAVANAIGTAKYVIGTGLMKGPQSELDRIRIAINN' A
#
# COMPACT_ATOMS: atom_id res chain seq x y z
N MET A 1 16.70 -34.56 -4.47
CA MET A 1 15.91 -33.67 -5.35
C MET A 1 14.66 -33.15 -4.64
N GLU A 2 13.96 -34.00 -3.89
CA GLU A 2 12.77 -33.70 -3.06
C GLU A 2 12.92 -32.48 -2.14
N ILE A 3 14.00 -32.40 -1.36
CA ILE A 3 14.22 -31.35 -0.35
C ILE A 3 14.27 -29.95 -0.96
N ARG A 4 14.91 -29.82 -2.14
CA ARG A 4 14.97 -28.53 -2.86
C ARG A 4 13.59 -28.09 -3.34
N ARG A 5 12.73 -29.03 -3.74
CA ARG A 5 11.35 -28.75 -4.17
C ARG A 5 10.50 -28.30 -3.00
N GLN A 6 10.61 -28.97 -1.85
CA GLN A 6 9.89 -28.57 -0.63
C GLN A 6 10.31 -27.18 -0.16
N LYS A 7 11.62 -26.88 -0.11
CA LYS A 7 12.13 -25.56 0.29
C LYS A 7 11.57 -24.43 -0.60
N LYS A 8 11.58 -24.63 -1.92
CA LYS A 8 11.07 -23.64 -2.89
C LYS A 8 9.56 -23.38 -2.73
N THR A 9 8.79 -24.41 -2.39
CA THR A 9 7.36 -24.27 -2.11
C THR A 9 7.12 -23.48 -0.82
N ILE A 10 7.91 -23.74 0.23
CA ILE A 10 7.80 -23.02 1.51
C ILE A 10 8.14 -21.54 1.31
N GLU A 11 9.25 -21.21 0.63
CA GLU A 11 9.64 -19.82 0.34
C GLU A 11 8.56 -19.08 -0.45
N ARG A 12 8.00 -19.74 -1.47
CA ARG A 12 6.91 -19.16 -2.27
C ARG A 12 5.64 -18.92 -1.45
N ASN A 13 5.29 -19.83 -0.56
CA ASN A 13 4.12 -19.65 0.31
C ASN A 13 4.38 -18.55 1.35
N PHE A 14 5.60 -18.44 1.87
CA PHE A 14 5.95 -17.39 2.82
C PHE A 14 5.82 -16.00 2.20
N ARG A 15 6.42 -15.79 1.02
CA ARG A 15 6.28 -14.53 0.24
C ARG A 15 4.82 -14.15 -0.04
N LYS A 16 3.99 -15.12 -0.42
CA LYS A 16 2.56 -14.86 -0.67
C LYS A 16 1.78 -14.41 0.56
N ASN A 17 2.23 -14.79 1.76
CA ASN A 17 1.59 -14.41 3.01
C ASN A 17 2.16 -13.11 3.60
N GLU A 18 3.17 -12.52 2.98
CA GLU A 18 3.67 -11.21 3.38
C GLU A 18 2.72 -10.12 2.83
N ILE A 19 1.90 -9.56 3.73
CA ILE A 19 0.86 -8.58 3.38
C ILE A 19 1.46 -7.38 2.62
N LEU A 20 2.64 -6.91 3.01
CA LEU A 20 3.33 -5.80 2.34
C LEU A 20 3.75 -6.15 0.92
N GLU A 21 4.23 -7.37 0.67
CA GLU A 21 4.59 -7.84 -0.67
C GLU A 21 3.34 -8.04 -1.54
N ALA A 22 2.24 -8.52 -0.93
CA ALA A 22 0.95 -8.75 -1.59
C ALA A 22 0.25 -7.44 -2.01
N PHE A 23 0.34 -6.39 -1.21
CA PHE A 23 -0.21 -5.06 -1.54
C PHE A 23 0.82 -4.14 -2.22
N GLY A 24 2.10 -4.48 -2.19
CA GLY A 24 3.17 -3.68 -2.79
C GLY A 24 3.61 -2.46 -1.99
N GLY A 25 3.10 -2.29 -0.77
CA GLY A 25 3.37 -1.15 0.10
C GLY A 25 2.11 -0.54 0.71
N GLY A 26 2.31 0.40 1.63
CA GLY A 26 1.24 1.13 2.32
C GLY A 26 1.05 2.53 1.76
N PRO A 27 -0.20 3.05 1.70
CA PRO A 27 -0.44 4.43 1.32
C PRO A 27 0.03 5.40 2.41
N LEU A 28 0.79 6.43 2.02
CA LEU A 28 1.15 7.55 2.88
C LEU A 28 0.06 8.62 2.82
N LEU A 29 -0.59 8.86 3.96
CA LEU A 29 -1.63 9.87 4.11
C LEU A 29 -1.05 11.24 4.48
N GLY A 30 -1.78 12.31 4.17
CA GLY A 30 -1.36 13.69 4.52
C GLY A 30 -0.55 14.41 3.44
N VAL A 31 -0.39 13.81 2.25
CA VAL A 31 0.17 14.48 1.06
C VAL A 31 -0.95 14.98 0.14
N LYS A 32 -0.68 15.99 -0.70
CA LYS A 32 -1.65 16.52 -1.70
C LYS A 32 -1.81 15.59 -2.92
N GLY A 33 -1.96 14.29 -2.69
CA GLY A 33 -2.00 13.29 -3.73
C GLY A 33 -1.88 11.87 -3.17
N LEU A 34 -1.33 10.96 -3.96
CA LEU A 34 -1.08 9.58 -3.58
C LEU A 34 0.42 9.30 -3.53
N ALA A 35 0.87 8.73 -2.43
CA ALA A 35 2.19 8.11 -2.31
C ALA A 35 2.03 6.71 -1.71
N ILE A 36 2.76 5.74 -2.25
CA ILE A 36 2.82 4.36 -1.73
C ILE A 36 4.26 4.07 -1.35
N VAL A 37 4.45 3.59 -0.12
CA VAL A 37 5.75 3.27 0.44
C VAL A 37 5.86 1.75 0.57
N GLY A 38 6.68 1.16 -0.31
CA GLY A 38 7.05 -0.26 -0.26
C GLY A 38 8.26 -0.51 0.64
N HIS A 39 8.53 -1.78 0.94
CA HIS A 39 9.72 -2.18 1.71
C HIS A 39 11.00 -2.05 0.85
N GLY A 40 12.16 -1.81 1.45
CA GLY A 40 13.42 -1.67 0.71
C GLY A 40 13.86 -2.94 -0.05
N SER A 41 13.39 -4.10 0.40
CA SER A 41 13.61 -5.41 -0.25
C SER A 41 12.51 -5.78 -1.27
N SER A 42 11.62 -4.86 -1.62
CA SER A 42 10.49 -5.14 -2.52
C SER A 42 10.96 -5.58 -3.90
N GLY A 43 10.46 -6.73 -4.36
CA GLY A 43 10.69 -7.22 -5.72
C GLY A 43 9.73 -6.61 -6.75
N VAL A 44 9.87 -7.04 -8.01
CA VAL A 44 9.04 -6.59 -9.14
C VAL A 44 7.53 -6.83 -8.88
N ASP A 45 7.17 -7.98 -8.31
CA ASP A 45 5.78 -8.32 -7.97
C ASP A 45 5.17 -7.29 -7.02
N ALA A 46 5.91 -6.87 -5.99
CA ALA A 46 5.46 -5.87 -5.03
C ALA A 46 5.25 -4.51 -5.72
N VAL A 47 6.15 -4.08 -6.62
CA VAL A 47 5.97 -2.83 -7.38
C VAL A 47 4.72 -2.90 -8.26
N ALA A 48 4.46 -4.03 -8.92
CA ALA A 48 3.25 -4.20 -9.72
C ALA A 48 1.98 -4.17 -8.84
N ASN A 49 2.00 -4.85 -7.68
CA ASN A 49 0.90 -4.85 -6.72
C ASN A 49 0.62 -3.44 -6.17
N ALA A 50 1.63 -2.60 -6.01
CA ALA A 50 1.48 -1.22 -5.55
C ALA A 50 0.58 -0.40 -6.49
N ILE A 51 0.56 -0.69 -7.80
CA ILE A 51 -0.35 -0.04 -8.76
C ILE A 51 -1.81 -0.44 -8.47
N GLY A 52 -2.05 -1.69 -8.09
CA GLY A 52 -3.37 -2.15 -7.63
C GLY A 52 -3.81 -1.43 -6.36
N THR A 53 -2.90 -1.29 -5.40
CA THR A 53 -3.12 -0.51 -4.17
C THR A 53 -3.39 0.95 -4.49
N ALA A 54 -2.70 1.55 -5.46
CA ALA A 54 -2.97 2.91 -5.91
C ALA A 54 -4.40 3.08 -6.42
N LYS A 55 -4.84 2.17 -7.28
CA LYS A 55 -6.22 2.15 -7.79
C LYS A 55 -7.25 2.02 -6.64
N TYR A 56 -6.98 1.15 -5.67
CA TYR A 56 -7.83 0.98 -4.49
C TYR A 56 -7.94 2.26 -3.65
N VAL A 57 -6.82 2.93 -3.38
CA VAL A 57 -6.78 4.16 -2.56
C VAL A 57 -7.50 5.31 -3.28
N ILE A 58 -7.34 5.41 -4.60
CA ILE A 58 -8.08 6.38 -5.42
C ILE A 58 -9.59 6.12 -5.36
N GLY A 59 -10.02 4.85 -5.43
CA GLY A 59 -11.42 4.46 -5.42
C GLY A 59 -12.13 4.58 -4.06
N THR A 60 -11.40 4.62 -2.95
CA THR A 60 -11.97 4.58 -1.59
C THR A 60 -12.19 5.96 -0.96
N GLY A 61 -11.75 7.04 -1.61
CA GLY A 61 -11.91 8.40 -1.07
C GLY A 61 -10.99 8.74 0.10
N LEU A 62 -10.04 7.86 0.44
CA LEU A 62 -9.07 8.03 1.55
C LEU A 62 -8.21 9.30 1.42
N MET A 63 -8.08 9.85 0.22
CA MET A 63 -7.39 11.13 0.00
C MET A 63 -8.28 12.34 0.26
N LYS A 64 -9.54 12.30 -0.20
CA LYS A 64 -10.44 13.46 -0.15
C LYS A 64 -11.08 13.65 1.22
N GLY A 65 -11.45 12.57 1.89
CA GLY A 65 -12.11 12.62 3.19
C GLY A 65 -11.32 13.45 4.22
N PRO A 66 -10.06 13.09 4.52
CA PRO A 66 -9.24 13.83 5.47
C PRO A 66 -9.06 15.31 5.10
N GLN A 67 -8.86 15.61 3.81
CA GLN A 67 -8.69 16.99 3.35
C GLN A 67 -9.96 17.81 3.61
N SER A 68 -11.15 17.27 3.31
CA SER A 68 -12.41 17.95 3.58
C SER A 68 -12.66 18.21 5.07
N GLU A 69 -12.24 17.28 5.95
CA GLU A 69 -12.33 17.54 7.40
C GLU A 69 -11.39 18.65 7.86
N LEU A 70 -10.15 18.65 7.37
CA LEU A 70 -9.20 19.71 7.70
C LEU A 70 -9.70 21.09 7.22
N ASP A 71 -10.30 21.15 6.04
CA ASP A 71 -10.86 22.39 5.51
C ASP A 71 -12.05 22.87 6.35
N ARG A 72 -12.93 21.95 6.78
CA ARG A 72 -14.03 22.27 7.72
C ARG A 72 -13.51 22.88 9.02
N ILE A 73 -12.51 22.24 9.64
CA ILE A 73 -11.92 22.72 10.91
C ILE A 73 -11.29 24.10 10.73
N ARG A 74 -10.55 24.31 9.62
CA ARG A 74 -9.91 25.61 9.33
C ARG A 74 -10.92 26.73 9.18
N ILE A 75 -12.04 26.49 8.51
CA ILE A 75 -13.12 27.47 8.38
C ILE A 75 -13.71 27.79 9.76
N ALA A 76 -13.94 26.78 10.60
CA ALA A 76 -14.52 26.99 11.93
C ALA A 76 -13.61 27.77 12.89
N ILE A 77 -12.28 27.67 12.73
CA ILE A 77 -11.30 28.42 13.55
C ILE A 77 -11.13 29.86 13.05
N ASN A 78 -11.27 30.10 11.75
CA ASN A 78 -11.03 31.40 11.12
C ASN A 78 -12.28 32.31 11.08
N ASN A 79 -13.43 31.82 11.54
CA ASN A 79 -14.67 32.59 11.78
C ASN A 79 -14.73 33.05 13.24
#